data_AF-A0AAQ1GJP0-F1
#
_entry.id   AF-A0AAQ1GJP0-F1
#
_cell.length_a   1.000
_cell.length_b   1.000
_cell.length_c   1.000
_cell.angle_alpha   90.00
_cell.angle_beta   90.00
_cell.angle_gamma   90.00
#
_symmetry.space_group_name_H-M   'P 1'
#
loop_
_entity.id
_entity.type
_entity.pdbx_description
1 polymer ?
#
loop_
_entity_poly.entity_id
_entity_poly.type
_entity_poly.pdbx_seq_one_letter_code
_entity_poly.pdbx_strand_id
1 'polypeptide(L)'
;MVARTPQEPAGKPVPEAANAAEKELIGEGSPAEESREALLERIRLLEAEKETLTAAKEIAEEESARLSAQAQSALLTSGVIERFAGKAEDGETDLWFYRIDLAPAGGDHLKINGKPYLHGHTYKFDTDTLRCVKEMVARTWVHENDINGHAFNPYKQHQNKVLGGGAAPSWAYQ
;
A
#
# COMPACT_ATOMS: atom_id res chain seq x y z
N MET A 1 49.66 17.78 7.98
CA MET A 1 48.85 17.89 6.76
C MET A 1 49.17 16.68 5.87
N VAL A 2 48.30 15.68 5.87
CA VAL A 2 48.21 14.64 4.83
C VAL A 2 46.72 14.30 4.75
N ALA A 3 46.11 14.57 3.60
CA ALA A 3 44.69 14.40 3.36
C ALA A 3 44.33 12.90 3.27
N ARG A 4 43.30 12.48 4.03
CA ARG A 4 42.67 11.16 3.89
C ARG A 4 41.62 11.23 2.79
N THR A 5 41.89 10.59 1.66
CA THR A 5 40.92 10.30 0.61
C THR A 5 40.01 9.16 1.09
N PRO A 6 38.67 9.24 0.95
CA PRO A 6 37.79 8.12 1.24
C PRO A 6 37.87 7.06 0.13
N GLN A 7 38.09 5.82 0.55
CA GLN A 7 38.10 4.61 -0.27
C GLN A 7 36.64 4.18 -0.54
N GLU A 8 36.24 4.10 -1.81
CA GLU A 8 34.94 3.57 -2.23
C GLU A 8 34.79 2.09 -1.84
N PRO A 9 33.58 1.65 -1.41
CA PRO A 9 33.35 0.26 -1.07
C PRO A 9 33.32 -0.62 -2.33
N ALA A 10 34.15 -1.65 -2.30
CA ALA A 10 34.28 -2.69 -3.31
C ALA A 10 32.93 -3.26 -3.75
N GLY A 11 32.80 -3.40 -5.07
CA GLY A 11 31.63 -3.95 -5.74
C GLY A 11 31.21 -5.31 -5.20
N LYS A 12 29.89 -5.49 -5.09
CA LYS A 12 29.27 -6.80 -4.89
C LYS A 12 29.63 -7.71 -6.07
N PRO A 13 29.95 -8.99 -5.85
CA PRO A 13 30.17 -9.92 -6.96
C PRO A 13 28.84 -10.09 -7.70
N VAL A 14 28.83 -9.68 -8.98
CA VAL A 14 27.74 -10.00 -9.91
C VAL A 14 27.74 -11.52 -10.09
N PRO A 15 26.59 -12.21 -9.94
CA PRO A 15 26.54 -13.65 -10.11
C PRO A 15 26.95 -14.02 -11.54
N GLU A 16 27.90 -14.95 -11.63
CA GLU A 16 28.49 -15.56 -12.83
C GLU A 16 27.48 -16.32 -13.72
N ALA A 17 26.18 -16.08 -13.53
CA ALA A 17 25.09 -16.61 -14.33
C ALA A 17 24.66 -15.65 -15.46
N ALA A 18 25.02 -14.36 -15.37
CA ALA A 18 24.68 -13.37 -16.42
C ALA A 18 25.51 -13.58 -17.71
N ASN A 19 26.78 -14.00 -17.58
CA ASN A 19 27.65 -14.24 -18.74
C ASN A 19 27.44 -15.59 -19.44
N ALA A 20 26.74 -16.54 -18.78
CA ALA A 20 26.41 -17.83 -19.40
C ALA A 20 25.19 -17.69 -20.33
N ALA A 21 24.21 -16.85 -19.96
CA ALA A 21 23.01 -16.63 -20.76
C ALA A 21 23.26 -15.73 -21.99
N GLU A 22 24.22 -14.79 -21.94
CA GLU A 22 24.60 -13.99 -23.11
C GLU A 22 25.37 -14.80 -24.16
N LYS A 23 26.02 -15.89 -23.75
CA LYS A 23 26.84 -16.72 -24.65
C LYS A 23 26.04 -17.75 -25.44
N GLU A 24 24.83 -18.11 -24.99
CA GLU A 24 23.94 -19.02 -25.73
C GLU A 24 22.97 -18.31 -26.70
N LEU A 25 22.82 -16.98 -26.61
CA LEU A 25 22.03 -16.22 -27.58
C LEU A 25 22.80 -15.94 -28.89
N ILE A 26 24.13 -16.00 -28.84
CA ILE A 26 25.01 -15.85 -30.01
C ILE A 26 25.38 -17.25 -30.49
N GLY A 27 24.38 -17.97 -31.02
CA GLY A 27 24.62 -19.22 -31.72
C GLY A 27 25.61 -18.98 -32.85
N GLU A 28 26.75 -19.67 -32.78
CA GLU A 28 27.70 -19.87 -33.88
C GLU A 28 27.00 -20.61 -35.03
N GLY A 29 26.20 -19.89 -35.80
CA GLY A 29 25.82 -20.25 -37.16
C GLY A 29 26.57 -19.31 -38.09
N SER A 30 27.51 -19.85 -38.88
CA SER A 30 27.99 -19.13 -40.06
C SER A 30 26.78 -18.56 -40.81
N PRO A 31 26.80 -17.30 -41.29
CA PRO A 31 25.73 -16.82 -42.14
C PRO A 31 25.81 -17.66 -43.42
N ALA A 32 25.04 -18.74 -43.49
CA ALA A 32 24.54 -19.19 -44.77
C ALA A 32 24.00 -17.92 -45.42
N GLU A 33 24.48 -17.58 -46.60
CA GLU A 33 24.03 -16.40 -47.34
C GLU A 33 22.52 -16.54 -47.56
N GLU A 34 21.74 -16.12 -46.55
CA GLU A 34 20.30 -16.01 -46.63
C GLU A 34 20.09 -15.06 -47.80
N SER A 35 19.43 -15.56 -48.85
CA SER A 35 19.17 -14.74 -50.02
C SER A 35 18.53 -13.44 -49.55
N ARG A 36 18.88 -12.33 -50.19
CA ARG A 36 18.37 -11.00 -49.83
C ARG A 36 16.83 -10.99 -49.67
N GLU A 37 16.14 -11.86 -50.40
CA GLU A 37 14.71 -12.10 -50.31
C GLU A 37 14.29 -12.79 -49.01
N ALA A 38 14.99 -13.83 -48.56
CA ALA A 38 14.74 -14.49 -47.27
C ALA A 38 14.95 -13.54 -46.07
N LEU A 39 15.95 -12.65 -46.15
CA LEU A 39 16.18 -11.62 -45.13
C LEU A 39 15.04 -10.59 -45.09
N LEU A 40 14.51 -10.18 -46.25
CA LEU A 40 13.39 -9.23 -46.33
C LEU A 40 12.09 -9.84 -45.81
N GLU A 41 11.82 -11.12 -46.12
CA GLU A 41 10.65 -11.83 -45.56
C GLU A 41 10.75 -11.97 -44.05
N ARG A 42 11.94 -12.29 -43.53
CA ARG A 42 12.18 -12.39 -42.09
C ARG A 42 12.05 -11.04 -41.38
N ILE A 43 12.53 -9.95 -41.98
CA ILE A 43 12.33 -8.59 -41.45
C ILE A 43 10.84 -8.27 -41.39
N ARG A 44 10.07 -8.59 -42.43
CA ARG A 44 8.63 -8.35 -42.47
C ARG A 44 7.87 -9.14 -41.39
N LEU A 45 8.26 -10.39 -41.17
CA LEU A 45 7.68 -11.21 -40.10
C LEU A 45 8.03 -10.65 -38.71
N LEU A 46 9.29 -10.25 -38.49
CA LEU A 46 9.73 -9.67 -37.23
C LEU A 46 9.10 -8.29 -36.95
N GLU A 47 8.82 -7.50 -37.98
CA GLU A 47 8.08 -6.24 -37.87
C GLU A 47 6.62 -6.48 -37.46
N ALA A 48 5.96 -7.46 -38.08
CA ALA A 48 4.61 -7.87 -37.70
C ALA A 48 4.55 -8.42 -36.26
N GLU A 49 5.51 -9.27 -35.88
CA GLU A 49 5.62 -9.77 -34.51
C GLU A 49 5.88 -8.63 -33.52
N LYS A 50 6.74 -7.66 -33.86
CA LYS A 50 6.98 -6.48 -33.02
C LYS A 50 5.72 -5.66 -32.80
N GLU A 51 4.94 -5.40 -33.84
CA GLU A 51 3.68 -4.65 -33.71
C GLU A 51 2.69 -5.35 -32.76
N THR A 52 2.58 -6.68 -32.87
CA THR A 52 1.73 -7.45 -31.94
C THR A 52 2.24 -7.39 -30.50
N LEU A 53 3.56 -7.47 -30.29
CA LEU A 53 4.17 -7.40 -28.97
C LEU A 53 4.07 -6.01 -28.35
N THR A 54 4.18 -4.94 -29.14
CA THR A 54 3.99 -3.57 -28.64
C THR A 54 2.55 -3.33 -28.22
N ALA A 55 1.58 -3.82 -28.99
CA ALA A 55 0.17 -3.72 -28.62
C ALA A 55 -0.14 -4.51 -27.33
N ALA A 56 0.40 -5.72 -27.18
CA ALA A 56 0.26 -6.50 -25.96
C ALA A 56 0.92 -5.83 -24.75
N LYS A 57 2.08 -5.18 -24.95
CA LYS A 57 2.79 -4.45 -23.91
C LYS A 57 2.01 -3.22 -23.43
N GLU A 58 1.42 -2.45 -24.34
CA GLU A 58 0.58 -1.30 -23.98
C GLU A 58 -0.63 -1.72 -23.13
N ILE A 59 -1.32 -2.80 -23.53
CA ILE A 59 -2.45 -3.35 -22.75
C ILE A 59 -1.99 -3.78 -21.34
N ALA A 60 -0.85 -4.47 -21.23
CA ALA A 60 -0.33 -4.90 -19.94
C ALA A 60 0.12 -3.73 -19.05
N GLU A 61 0.70 -2.68 -19.64
CA GLU A 61 1.08 -1.46 -18.91
C GLU A 61 -0.16 -0.69 -18.40
N GLU A 62 -1.22 -0.60 -19.21
CA GLU A 62 -2.49 -0.01 -18.79
C GLU A 62 -3.15 -0.78 -17.64
N GLU A 63 -3.19 -2.11 -17.73
CA GLU A 63 -3.73 -2.96 -16.66
C GLU A 63 -2.90 -2.86 -15.37
N SER A 64 -1.57 -2.83 -15.49
CA SER A 64 -0.65 -2.63 -14.37
C SER A 64 -0.86 -1.27 -13.70
N ALA A 65 -0.98 -0.20 -14.49
CA ALA A 65 -1.25 1.14 -13.98
C ALA A 65 -2.60 1.20 -13.25
N ARG A 66 -3.64 0.55 -13.80
CA ARG A 66 -4.96 0.46 -13.17
C ARG A 66 -4.90 -0.28 -11.83
N LEU A 67 -4.24 -1.44 -11.79
CA LEU A 67 -4.08 -2.23 -10.57
C LEU A 67 -3.26 -1.48 -9.51
N SER A 68 -2.19 -0.80 -9.92
CA SER A 68 -1.37 0.04 -9.04
C SER A 68 -2.18 1.20 -8.45
N ALA A 69 -2.96 1.90 -9.26
CA ALA A 69 -3.85 2.97 -8.79
C ALA A 69 -4.91 2.45 -7.82
N GLN A 70 -5.48 1.27 -8.09
CA GLN A 70 -6.42 0.60 -7.20
C GLN A 70 -5.75 0.21 -5.86
N ALA A 71 -4.54 -0.34 -5.91
CA ALA A 71 -3.78 -0.72 -4.71
C ALA A 71 -3.40 0.50 -3.86
N GLN A 72 -2.95 1.60 -4.47
CA GLN A 72 -2.70 2.85 -3.77
C GLN A 72 -3.97 3.41 -3.15
N SER A 73 -5.09 3.40 -3.88
CA SER A 73 -6.40 3.82 -3.38
C SER A 73 -6.89 2.97 -2.20
N ALA A 74 -6.65 1.65 -2.24
CA ALA A 74 -6.97 0.73 -1.15
C ALA A 74 -6.08 0.96 0.08
N LEU A 75 -4.78 1.21 -0.11
CA LEU A 75 -3.85 1.55 0.98
C LEU A 75 -4.28 2.85 1.70
N LEU A 76 -4.67 3.86 0.91
CA LEU A 76 -5.13 5.17 1.40
C LEU A 76 -6.47 5.11 2.16
N THR A 77 -7.23 4.03 2.04
CA THR A 77 -8.58 3.91 2.62
C THR A 77 -8.70 2.84 3.70
N SER A 78 -7.87 1.80 3.67
CA SER A 78 -7.95 0.66 4.61
C SER A 78 -7.22 0.89 5.94
N GLY A 79 -6.18 1.73 5.96
CA GLY A 79 -5.37 2.01 7.16
C GLY A 79 -5.71 3.30 7.90
N VAL A 80 -6.56 4.16 7.33
CA VAL A 80 -6.84 5.49 7.88
C VAL A 80 -8.05 5.44 8.81
N ILE A 81 -7.84 5.75 10.09
CA ILE A 81 -8.89 5.78 11.12
C ILE A 81 -9.88 6.93 10.83
N GLU A 82 -9.38 8.06 10.33
CA GLU A 82 -10.18 9.24 10.03
C GLU A 82 -9.58 10.06 8.87
N ARG A 83 -10.41 10.44 7.89
CA ARG A 83 -10.00 11.29 6.77
C ARG A 83 -11.11 12.23 6.33
N PHE A 84 -10.77 13.47 6.01
CA PHE A 84 -11.71 14.41 5.38
C PHE A 84 -12.15 13.88 4.00
N ALA A 85 -13.46 13.73 3.82
CA ALA A 85 -14.08 13.17 2.62
C ALA A 85 -14.55 14.25 1.63
N GLY A 86 -14.38 15.53 1.98
CA GLY A 86 -14.94 16.65 1.24
C GLY A 86 -16.22 17.19 1.90
N LYS A 87 -16.95 18.02 1.17
CA LYS A 87 -18.22 18.56 1.62
C LYS A 87 -19.40 17.79 1.01
N ALA A 88 -20.54 17.81 1.70
CA ALA A 88 -21.81 17.30 1.18
C ALA A 88 -22.28 18.12 -0.04
N GLU A 89 -23.33 17.66 -0.72
CA GLU A 89 -23.92 18.34 -1.89
C GLU A 89 -24.33 19.79 -1.57
N ASP A 90 -24.72 20.07 -0.33
CA ASP A 90 -25.10 21.40 0.14
C ASP A 90 -23.92 22.37 0.33
N GLY A 91 -22.67 21.90 0.18
CA GLY A 91 -21.46 22.73 0.24
C GLY A 91 -21.09 23.30 1.62
N GLU A 92 -21.92 23.08 2.64
CA GLU A 92 -21.70 23.56 4.00
C GLU A 92 -21.26 22.44 4.97
N THR A 93 -21.84 21.24 4.84
CA THR A 93 -21.54 20.13 5.76
C THR A 93 -20.26 19.41 5.38
N ASP A 94 -19.31 19.38 6.31
CA ASP A 94 -18.08 18.60 6.18
C ASP A 94 -18.35 17.11 6.40
N LEU A 95 -17.87 16.28 5.48
CA LEU A 95 -17.97 14.83 5.54
C LEU A 95 -16.60 14.23 5.86
N TRP A 96 -16.62 13.17 6.64
CA TRP A 96 -15.44 12.47 7.12
C TRP A 96 -15.60 10.97 6.91
N PHE A 97 -14.58 10.34 6.35
CA PHE A 97 -14.41 8.91 6.41
C PHE A 97 -13.91 8.52 7.80
N TYR A 98 -14.58 7.58 8.44
CA TYR A 98 -14.15 7.04 9.72
C TYR A 98 -14.34 5.53 9.78
N ARG A 99 -13.31 4.82 10.22
CA ARG A 99 -13.35 3.37 10.43
C ARG A 99 -13.80 3.07 11.84
N ILE A 100 -14.88 2.31 11.98
CA ILE A 100 -15.41 1.95 13.30
C ILE A 100 -14.60 0.78 13.86
N ASP A 101 -13.83 1.05 14.90
CA ASP A 101 -13.02 0.06 15.61
C ASP A 101 -13.56 -0.12 17.03
N LEU A 102 -14.29 -1.21 17.29
CA LEU A 102 -14.93 -1.50 18.57
C LEU A 102 -14.03 -2.43 19.36
N ALA A 103 -14.03 -2.27 20.68
CA ALA A 103 -13.40 -3.24 21.55
C ALA A 103 -14.09 -4.61 21.45
N PRO A 104 -13.43 -5.73 21.81
CA PRO A 104 -14.04 -7.06 21.80
C PRO A 104 -15.35 -7.16 22.58
N ALA A 105 -15.46 -6.45 23.71
CA ALA A 105 -16.70 -6.37 24.50
C ALA A 105 -17.79 -5.47 23.86
N GLY A 106 -17.44 -4.66 22.86
CA GLY A 106 -18.35 -3.73 22.17
C GLY A 106 -19.29 -4.39 21.14
N GLY A 107 -19.07 -5.67 20.84
CA GLY A 107 -19.87 -6.45 19.88
C GLY A 107 -19.55 -6.14 18.40
N ASP A 108 -20.36 -6.70 17.50
CA ASP A 108 -20.08 -6.70 16.05
C ASP A 108 -20.53 -5.40 15.34
N HIS A 109 -21.44 -4.63 15.95
CA HIS A 109 -22.05 -3.47 15.30
C HIS A 109 -22.54 -2.40 16.27
N LEU A 110 -22.51 -1.16 15.80
CA LEU A 110 -23.05 0.03 16.44
C LEU A 110 -24.38 0.41 15.77
N LYS A 111 -25.41 0.82 16.52
CA LYS A 111 -26.65 1.35 15.93
C LYS A 111 -26.77 2.85 16.23
N ILE A 112 -26.88 3.67 15.19
CA ILE A 112 -27.19 5.10 15.31
C ILE A 112 -28.43 5.39 14.47
N ASN A 113 -29.46 6.00 15.08
CA ASN A 113 -30.71 6.34 14.41
C ASN A 113 -31.33 5.15 13.64
N GLY A 114 -31.25 3.95 14.21
CA GLY A 114 -31.76 2.71 13.59
C GLY A 114 -30.88 2.11 12.49
N LYS A 115 -29.80 2.78 12.06
CA LYS A 115 -28.85 2.26 11.06
C LYS A 115 -27.72 1.48 11.75
N PRO A 116 -27.50 0.20 11.40
CA PRO A 116 -26.37 -0.58 11.91
C PRO A 116 -25.08 -0.23 11.15
N TYR A 117 -24.00 -0.04 11.88
CA TYR A 117 -22.65 0.17 11.37
C TYR A 117 -21.75 -0.94 11.91
N LEU A 118 -21.08 -1.65 11.02
CA LEU A 118 -20.31 -2.84 11.36
C LEU A 118 -18.90 -2.47 11.85
N HIS A 119 -18.39 -3.26 12.78
CA HIS A 119 -17.00 -3.19 13.21
C HIS A 119 -16.03 -3.46 12.04
N GLY A 120 -14.93 -2.71 11.99
CA GLY A 120 -13.87 -2.85 11.00
C GLY A 120 -14.15 -2.13 9.67
N HIS A 121 -15.37 -1.63 9.45
CA HIS A 121 -15.76 -0.95 8.22
C HIS A 121 -15.61 0.58 8.30
N THR A 122 -15.29 1.18 7.15
CA THR A 122 -15.17 2.63 6.98
C THR A 122 -16.45 3.20 6.40
N TYR A 123 -17.02 4.20 7.06
CA TYR A 123 -18.23 4.90 6.64
C TYR A 123 -17.99 6.40 6.50
N LYS A 124 -18.91 7.10 5.82
CA LYS A 124 -18.94 8.56 5.76
C LYS A 124 -19.90 9.11 6.81
N PHE A 125 -19.43 10.08 7.58
CA PHE A 125 -20.22 10.79 8.59
C PHE A 125 -20.09 12.30 8.43
N ASP A 126 -21.14 13.02 8.77
CA ASP A 126 -21.09 14.43 9.11
C ASP A 126 -20.31 14.66 10.42
N THR A 127 -19.82 15.87 10.62
CA THR A 127 -19.00 16.25 11.78
C THR A 127 -19.68 15.94 13.13
N ASP A 128 -20.98 16.19 13.25
CA ASP A 128 -21.71 15.99 14.51
C ASP A 128 -21.93 14.51 14.80
N THR A 129 -22.41 13.74 13.81
CA THR A 129 -22.57 12.29 13.99
C THR A 129 -21.22 11.61 14.19
N LEU A 130 -20.15 12.07 13.54
CA LEU A 130 -18.80 11.56 13.75
C LEU A 130 -18.35 11.70 15.21
N ARG A 131 -18.63 12.85 15.84
CA ARG A 131 -18.30 13.08 17.25
C ARG A 131 -19.00 12.07 18.15
N CYS A 132 -20.29 11.82 17.90
CA CYS A 132 -21.07 10.80 18.62
C CYS A 132 -20.50 9.39 18.42
N VAL A 133 -20.19 9.01 17.18
CA VAL A 133 -19.58 7.70 16.86
C VAL A 133 -18.27 7.50 17.61
N LYS A 134 -17.38 8.50 17.57
CA LYS A 134 -16.08 8.45 18.26
C LYS A 134 -16.25 8.30 19.76
N GLU A 135 -17.20 9.01 20.36
CA GLU A 135 -17.47 8.89 21.80
C GLU A 135 -17.97 7.49 22.16
N MET A 136 -18.88 6.90 21.37
CA MET A 136 -19.35 5.54 21.60
C MET A 136 -18.21 4.52 21.47
N VAL A 137 -17.38 4.65 20.43
CA VAL A 137 -16.18 3.81 20.23
C VAL A 137 -15.24 3.94 21.42
N ALA A 138 -14.91 5.16 21.84
CA ALA A 138 -14.03 5.41 22.98
C ALA A 138 -14.57 4.78 24.27
N ARG A 139 -15.89 4.86 24.53
CA ARG A 139 -16.52 4.21 25.69
C ARG A 139 -16.36 2.69 25.67
N THR A 140 -16.45 2.03 24.51
CA THR A 140 -16.20 0.58 24.43
C THR A 140 -14.77 0.22 24.81
N TRP A 141 -13.79 1.02 24.37
CA TRP A 141 -12.39 0.81 24.73
C TRP A 141 -12.06 1.17 26.17
N VAL A 142 -12.70 2.20 26.73
CA VAL A 142 -12.58 2.53 28.16
C VAL A 142 -13.13 1.38 29.00
N HIS A 143 -14.34 0.91 28.69
CA HIS A 143 -14.94 -0.21 29.41
C HIS A 143 -14.11 -1.50 29.32
N GLU A 144 -13.59 -1.81 28.13
CA GLU A 144 -12.66 -2.92 27.92
C GLU A 144 -11.40 -2.79 28.76
N ASN A 145 -10.85 -1.58 28.85
CA ASN A 145 -9.67 -1.30 29.67
C ASN A 145 -9.98 -1.37 31.18
N ASP A 146 -11.20 -1.00 31.59
CA ASP A 146 -11.64 -1.12 32.99
C ASP A 146 -11.82 -2.60 33.39
N ILE A 147 -12.29 -3.46 32.47
CA ILE A 147 -12.46 -4.90 32.72
C ILE A 147 -11.12 -5.63 32.68
N ASN A 148 -10.34 -5.44 31.60
CA ASN A 148 -9.14 -6.23 31.32
C ASN A 148 -7.85 -5.57 31.84
N GLY A 149 -7.96 -4.41 32.48
CA GLY A 149 -6.83 -3.58 32.89
C GLY A 149 -6.15 -2.89 31.71
N HIS A 150 -5.52 -1.74 31.95
CA HIS A 150 -4.85 -0.95 30.91
C HIS A 150 -3.67 -1.64 30.21
N ALA A 151 -3.18 -2.79 30.71
CA ALA A 151 -1.91 -3.37 30.26
C ALA A 151 -1.77 -4.89 30.52
N PHE A 152 -2.73 -5.72 30.11
CA PHE A 152 -2.56 -7.18 30.21
C PHE A 152 -2.95 -7.98 28.96
N ASN A 153 -2.82 -7.37 27.77
CA ASN A 153 -2.83 -8.15 26.53
C ASN A 153 -1.44 -8.06 25.85
N PRO A 154 -0.59 -9.09 25.94
CA PRO A 154 0.71 -9.17 25.27
C PRO A 154 0.65 -9.00 23.74
N TYR A 155 -0.54 -9.12 23.15
CA TYR A 155 -0.77 -9.04 21.72
C TYR A 155 -1.40 -7.70 21.26
N LYS A 156 -1.75 -6.78 22.17
CA LYS A 156 -2.25 -5.46 21.78
C LYS A 156 -1.08 -4.53 21.45
N GLN A 157 -1.07 -3.99 20.23
CA GLN A 157 -0.16 -2.89 19.90
C GLN A 157 -0.47 -1.69 20.78
N HIS A 158 0.56 -1.13 21.41
CA HIS A 158 0.46 0.07 22.21
C HIS A 158 -0.11 1.20 21.35
N GLN A 159 -1.24 1.78 21.75
CA GLN A 159 -1.68 3.04 21.17
C GLN A 159 -0.59 4.08 21.42
N ASN A 160 -0.10 4.71 20.35
CA ASN A 160 0.81 5.85 20.43
C ASN A 160 0.09 6.99 21.16
N LYS A 161 0.28 7.06 22.50
CA LYS A 161 -0.39 8.03 23.38
C LYS A 161 0.19 9.45 23.30
N VAL A 162 0.99 9.77 22.28
CA VAL A 162 1.82 10.97 22.33
C VAL A 162 1.87 11.71 20.99
N LEU A 163 0.97 12.68 20.83
CA LEU A 163 1.15 13.87 19.98
C LEU A 163 1.69 15.07 20.80
N GLY A 164 2.46 14.83 21.88
CA GLY A 164 3.04 15.89 22.69
C GLY A 164 4.46 15.56 23.10
N GLY A 165 5.44 16.41 22.77
CA GLY A 165 6.87 16.20 23.06
C GLY A 165 7.24 16.19 24.54
N GLY A 166 6.69 15.25 25.31
CA GLY A 166 7.09 14.91 26.67
C GLY A 166 7.83 13.57 26.67
N ALA A 167 8.87 13.47 27.51
CA ALA A 167 9.66 12.25 27.66
C ALA A 167 8.76 11.05 28.00
N ALA A 168 8.98 9.93 27.32
CA ALA A 168 8.28 8.68 27.59
C ALA A 168 8.53 8.24 29.05
N PRO A 169 7.51 7.75 29.76
CA PRO A 169 7.65 7.32 31.14
C PRO A 169 8.61 6.13 31.25
N SER A 170 9.37 6.05 32.35
CA SER A 170 10.51 5.14 32.55
C SER A 170 10.19 3.65 32.43
N TRP A 171 8.92 3.25 32.53
CA TRP A 171 8.49 1.87 32.35
C TRP A 171 8.41 1.44 30.86
N ALA A 172 8.50 2.37 29.91
CA ALA A 172 8.42 2.07 28.47
C ALA A 172 9.75 1.63 27.84
N TYR A 173 10.85 1.59 28.61
CA TYR A 173 12.20 1.26 28.14
C TYR A 173 12.66 -0.16 28.53
N GLN A 174 11.75 -1.10 28.79
CA GLN A 174 12.10 -2.50 29.08
C GLN A 174 11.66 -3.44 27.96
#